data_AF-A0A2Z2Q402-F1
#
_entry.id   AF-A0A2Z2Q402-F1
#
_cell.length_a   1.000
_cell.length_b   1.000
_cell.length_c   1.000
_cell.angle_alpha   90.00
_cell.angle_beta   90.00
_cell.angle_gamma   90.00
#
_symmetry.space_group_name_H-M   'P 1'
#
loop_
_entity.id
_entity.type
_entity.pdbx_description
1 polymer ?
#
loop_
_entity_poly.entity_id
_entity_poly.type
_entity_poly.pdbx_seq_one_letter_code
_entity_poly.pdbx_strand_id
1 'polypeptide(L)'
;MSLRLGIELFALGVKAADAAGIRSIARPALVRISEEVGATVFLMCRNDHHVIVVDRVWAGQNISTLTDNVGSMVPMGVGAASIAIMSTLDQGDVEALTRANEPSYERYDLTRAVIAATVSDARERGYAETQSTLIAGLSALSIPVRNFNGVSTTALSVNLPTDFLTASRRTHIVELLKAEVDSIEKIVRS
;
A
#
# COMPACT_ATOMS: atom_id res chain seq x y z
N MET A 1 -18.71 -12.86 -24.97
CA MET A 1 -19.39 -13.56 -23.88
C MET A 1 -18.90 -12.96 -22.57
N SER A 2 -19.73 -12.21 -21.83
CA SER A 2 -19.32 -11.56 -20.58
C SER A 2 -19.52 -12.53 -19.42
N LEU A 3 -18.44 -13.08 -18.87
CA LEU A 3 -18.50 -13.80 -17.60
C LEU A 3 -18.61 -12.77 -16.47
N ARG A 4 -19.63 -12.95 -15.62
CA ARG A 4 -19.76 -12.21 -14.36
C ARG A 4 -19.58 -13.20 -13.23
N LEU A 5 -18.79 -12.79 -12.25
CA LEU A 5 -18.69 -13.52 -10.98
C LEU A 5 -20.02 -13.34 -10.23
N GLY A 6 -20.54 -14.44 -9.67
CA GLY A 6 -21.78 -14.42 -8.90
C GLY A 6 -21.63 -13.66 -7.58
N ILE A 7 -22.74 -13.19 -7.04
CA ILE A 7 -22.79 -12.44 -5.77
C ILE A 7 -22.20 -13.21 -4.59
N GLU A 8 -22.22 -14.55 -4.63
CA GLU A 8 -21.63 -15.41 -3.62
C GLU A 8 -20.10 -15.32 -3.58
N LEU A 9 -19.45 -15.21 -4.74
CA LEU A 9 -18.00 -15.01 -4.80
C LEU A 9 -17.61 -13.63 -4.27
N PHE A 10 -18.44 -12.61 -4.55
CA PHE A 10 -18.26 -11.28 -3.95
C PHE A 10 -18.39 -11.34 -2.42
N ALA A 11 -19.42 -12.00 -1.89
CA ALA A 11 -19.61 -12.16 -0.45
C ALA A 11 -18.45 -12.92 0.21
N LEU A 12 -17.92 -13.95 -0.45
CA LEU A 12 -16.73 -14.67 0.01
C LEU A 12 -15.48 -13.78 -0.02
N GLY A 13 -15.30 -13.00 -1.09
CA GLY A 13 -14.22 -12.03 -1.21
C GLY A 13 -14.26 -10.96 -0.12
N VAL A 14 -15.45 -10.43 0.21
CA VAL A 14 -15.64 -9.50 1.32
C VAL A 14 -15.29 -10.16 2.66
N LYS A 15 -15.77 -11.38 2.91
CA LYS A 15 -15.45 -12.12 4.14
C LYS A 15 -13.97 -12.47 4.25
N ALA A 16 -13.32 -12.82 3.14
CA ALA A 16 -11.89 -13.13 3.11
C ALA A 16 -11.03 -11.87 3.30
N ALA A 17 -11.39 -10.76 2.64
CA ALA A 17 -10.70 -9.47 2.80
C ALA A 17 -10.85 -8.89 4.21
N ASP A 18 -11.94 -9.21 4.91
CA ASP A 18 -12.22 -8.78 6.28
C ASP A 18 -12.01 -9.88 7.32
N ALA A 19 -11.36 -11.00 6.98
CA ALA A 19 -11.19 -12.15 7.88
C ALA A 19 -10.41 -11.79 9.17
N ALA A 20 -9.63 -10.73 9.14
CA ALA A 20 -8.93 -10.16 10.30
C ALA A 20 -9.53 -8.81 10.78
N GLY A 21 -10.68 -8.38 10.23
CA GLY A 21 -11.33 -7.11 10.57
C GLY A 21 -10.58 -5.84 10.14
N ILE A 22 -9.40 -5.96 9.54
CA ILE A 22 -8.48 -4.84 9.29
C ILE A 22 -9.10 -3.73 8.46
N ARG A 23 -9.98 -4.07 7.51
CA ARG A 23 -10.68 -3.09 6.69
C ARG A 23 -11.59 -2.22 7.55
N SER A 24 -12.41 -2.83 8.40
CA SER A 24 -13.31 -2.11 9.30
C SER A 24 -12.55 -1.24 10.30
N ILE A 25 -11.43 -1.75 10.83
CA ILE A 25 -10.56 -1.04 11.79
C ILE A 25 -9.88 0.18 11.12
N ALA A 26 -9.37 0.02 9.90
CA ALA A 26 -8.63 1.06 9.21
C ALA A 26 -9.53 2.10 8.52
N ARG A 27 -10.78 1.77 8.17
CA ARG A 27 -11.69 2.66 7.43
C ARG A 27 -11.78 4.08 8.02
N PRO A 28 -11.95 4.28 9.35
CA PRO A 28 -12.00 5.61 9.93
C PRO A 28 -10.70 6.41 9.70
N ALA A 29 -9.54 5.75 9.75
CA ALA A 29 -8.26 6.37 9.47
C ALA A 29 -8.16 6.82 8.01
N LEU A 30 -8.57 5.97 7.06
CA LEU A 30 -8.57 6.34 5.63
C LEU A 30 -9.40 7.61 5.38
N VAL A 31 -10.57 7.72 6.02
CA VAL A 31 -11.44 8.89 5.89
C VAL A 31 -10.75 10.14 6.44
N ARG A 32 -10.23 10.09 7.68
CA ARG A 32 -9.54 11.24 8.29
C ARG A 32 -8.33 11.68 7.49
N ILE A 33 -7.48 10.74 7.04
CA ILE A 33 -6.30 11.06 6.22
C ILE A 33 -6.73 11.70 4.90
N SER A 34 -7.76 11.16 4.26
CA SER A 34 -8.25 11.68 2.98
C SER A 34 -8.82 13.09 3.11
N GLU A 35 -9.56 13.35 4.18
CA GLU A 35 -10.14 14.67 4.48
C GLU A 35 -9.07 15.70 4.81
N GLU A 36 -8.09 15.33 5.64
CA GLU A 36 -6.99 16.22 6.07
C GLU A 36 -6.04 16.55 4.91
N VAL A 37 -5.63 15.54 4.13
CA VAL A 37 -4.61 15.72 3.09
C VAL A 37 -5.20 16.19 1.76
N GLY A 38 -6.49 15.94 1.54
CA GLY A 38 -7.14 16.15 0.25
C GLY A 38 -6.58 15.24 -0.84
N ALA A 39 -6.19 14.01 -0.49
CA ALA A 39 -5.58 13.03 -1.39
C ALA A 39 -6.26 11.65 -1.27
N THR A 40 -6.10 10.82 -2.31
CA THR A 40 -6.69 9.48 -2.30
C THR A 40 -5.90 8.57 -1.38
N VAL A 41 -6.59 7.86 -0.50
CA VAL A 41 -5.98 6.97 0.50
C VAL A 41 -6.40 5.54 0.25
N PHE A 42 -5.44 4.63 0.29
CA PHE A 42 -5.61 3.20 0.03
C PHE A 42 -5.23 2.39 1.25
N LEU A 43 -6.01 1.35 1.52
CA LEU A 43 -5.62 0.22 2.34
C LEU A 43 -5.23 -0.91 1.40
N MET A 44 -4.00 -1.38 1.51
CA MET A 44 -3.48 -2.43 0.65
C MET A 44 -2.94 -3.60 1.45
N CYS A 45 -3.25 -4.82 1.04
CA CYS A 45 -2.84 -6.04 1.72
C CYS A 45 -2.00 -6.93 0.80
N ARG A 46 -0.99 -7.60 1.36
CA ARG A 46 -0.26 -8.66 0.69
C ARG A 46 -1.16 -9.88 0.53
N ASN A 47 -1.15 -10.42 -0.67
CA ASN A 47 -1.73 -11.71 -1.02
C ASN A 47 -0.69 -12.50 -1.82
N ASP A 48 0.00 -13.42 -1.16
CA ASP A 48 1.14 -14.17 -1.68
C ASP A 48 2.23 -13.26 -2.29
N HIS A 49 2.34 -13.28 -3.63
CA HIS A 49 3.30 -12.54 -4.43
C HIS A 49 2.75 -11.20 -4.95
N HIS A 50 1.56 -10.78 -4.50
CA HIS A 50 0.92 -9.54 -4.91
C HIS A 50 0.58 -8.65 -3.72
N VAL A 51 0.38 -7.36 -3.99
CA VAL A 51 -0.34 -6.46 -3.11
C VAL A 51 -1.67 -6.06 -3.76
N ILE A 52 -2.76 -6.12 -3.00
CA ILE A 52 -4.14 -5.90 -3.43
C ILE A 52 -4.72 -4.69 -2.70
N VAL A 53 -5.46 -3.83 -3.41
CA VAL A 53 -6.28 -2.79 -2.77
C VAL A 53 -7.50 -3.43 -2.13
N VAL A 54 -7.62 -3.34 -0.81
CA VAL A 54 -8.76 -3.89 -0.06
C VAL A 54 -9.76 -2.80 0.35
N ASP A 55 -9.32 -1.54 0.42
CA ASP A 55 -10.20 -0.41 0.63
C ASP A 55 -9.62 0.90 0.11
N ARG A 56 -10.50 1.88 -0.11
CA ARG A 56 -10.11 3.19 -0.61
C ARG A 56 -11.07 4.30 -0.18
N VAL A 57 -10.51 5.49 0.06
CA VAL A 57 -11.25 6.76 0.15
C VAL A 57 -10.71 7.73 -0.90
N TRP A 58 -11.62 8.32 -1.68
CA TRP A 58 -11.31 9.31 -2.70
C TRP A 58 -11.30 10.71 -2.11
N ALA A 59 -10.35 11.54 -2.55
CA ALA A 59 -10.41 12.98 -2.33
C ALA A 59 -10.60 13.70 -3.66
N GLY A 60 -11.82 14.19 -3.94
CA GLY A 60 -12.16 15.17 -4.97
C GLY A 60 -11.79 14.86 -6.43
N GLN A 61 -10.49 14.77 -6.74
CA GLN A 61 -9.96 14.46 -8.06
C GLN A 61 -9.58 12.97 -8.16
N ASN A 62 -10.18 12.30 -9.14
CA ASN A 62 -9.83 10.94 -9.49
C ASN A 62 -8.54 10.95 -10.32
N ILE A 63 -7.40 10.68 -9.67
CA ILE A 63 -6.12 10.52 -10.35
C ILE A 63 -5.95 9.04 -10.67
N SER A 64 -5.64 8.74 -11.94
CA SER A 64 -5.41 7.35 -12.33
C SER A 64 -4.10 6.83 -11.74
N THR A 65 -4.19 5.65 -11.14
CA THR A 65 -3.13 4.91 -10.47
C THR A 65 -3.03 3.51 -11.07
N LEU A 66 -1.92 2.80 -10.78
CA LEU A 66 -1.79 1.39 -11.18
C LEU A 66 -2.86 0.48 -10.57
N THR A 67 -3.56 0.97 -9.54
CA THR A 67 -4.47 0.21 -8.68
C THR A 67 -5.75 1.00 -8.39
N ASP A 68 -6.45 1.42 -9.45
CA ASP A 68 -7.61 2.32 -9.39
C ASP A 68 -8.90 1.71 -8.86
N ASN A 69 -8.94 0.46 -8.43
CA ASN A 69 -10.15 -0.13 -7.88
C ASN A 69 -9.84 -1.06 -6.73
N VAL A 70 -10.77 -1.19 -5.79
CA VAL A 70 -10.74 -2.29 -4.82
C VAL A 70 -10.70 -3.61 -5.58
N GLY A 71 -9.80 -4.51 -5.19
CA GLY A 71 -9.47 -5.75 -5.89
C GLY A 71 -8.37 -5.62 -6.96
N SER A 72 -7.95 -4.41 -7.31
CA SER A 72 -6.79 -4.22 -8.19
C SER A 72 -5.51 -4.64 -7.47
N MET A 73 -4.56 -5.18 -8.23
CA MET A 73 -3.35 -5.76 -7.68
C MET A 73 -2.13 -5.51 -8.53
N VAL A 74 -0.98 -5.42 -7.89
CA VAL A 74 0.34 -5.36 -8.54
C VAL A 74 1.30 -6.34 -7.87
N PRO A 75 2.35 -6.80 -8.58
CA PRO A 75 3.35 -7.68 -7.99
C PRO A 75 4.00 -7.05 -6.74
N MET A 76 4.35 -7.88 -5.76
CA MET A 76 5.19 -7.45 -4.64
C MET A 76 6.52 -6.89 -5.18
N GLY A 77 6.96 -5.74 -4.68
CA GLY A 77 8.07 -4.94 -5.20
C GLY A 77 7.62 -3.72 -6.02
N VAL A 78 6.35 -3.66 -6.42
CA VAL A 78 5.79 -2.55 -7.21
C VAL A 78 4.96 -1.63 -6.32
N GLY A 79 5.33 -0.35 -6.30
CA GLY A 79 4.58 0.70 -5.59
C GLY A 79 4.95 0.84 -4.11
N ALA A 80 4.71 2.02 -3.56
CA ALA A 80 5.10 2.38 -2.20
C ALA A 80 4.48 1.44 -1.14
N ALA A 81 3.22 1.02 -1.29
CA ALA A 81 2.57 0.11 -0.35
C ALA A 81 3.26 -1.26 -0.30
N SER A 82 3.70 -1.79 -1.44
CA SER A 82 4.43 -3.05 -1.47
C SER A 82 5.80 -2.94 -0.82
N ILE A 83 6.54 -1.88 -1.13
CA ILE A 83 7.85 -1.59 -0.52
C ILE A 83 7.71 -1.41 0.99
N ALA A 84 6.66 -0.72 1.46
CA ALA A 84 6.36 -0.55 2.88
C ALA A 84 6.12 -1.89 3.58
N ILE A 85 5.36 -2.81 2.97
CA ILE A 85 5.16 -4.16 3.51
C ILE A 85 6.51 -4.91 3.55
N MET A 86 7.25 -4.90 2.44
CA MET A 86 8.53 -5.61 2.31
C MET A 86 9.61 -5.10 3.26
N SER A 87 9.58 -3.84 3.66
CA SER A 87 10.53 -3.29 4.64
C SER A 87 10.42 -3.91 6.03
N THR A 88 9.29 -4.57 6.32
CA THR A 88 9.07 -5.33 7.57
C THR A 88 9.46 -6.80 7.50
N LEU A 89 9.77 -7.31 6.30
CA LEU A 89 10.17 -8.70 6.09
C LEU A 89 11.68 -8.86 6.32
N ASP A 90 12.12 -10.09 6.57
CA ASP A 90 13.54 -10.41 6.55
C ASP A 90 14.12 -10.39 5.11
N GLN A 91 15.44 -10.40 5.00
CA GLN A 91 16.10 -10.35 3.70
C GLN A 91 15.78 -11.56 2.82
N GLY A 92 15.65 -12.75 3.40
CA GLY A 92 15.38 -13.98 2.65
C GLY A 92 14.00 -13.96 2.00
N ASP A 93 12.99 -13.47 2.72
CA ASP A 93 11.64 -13.26 2.22
C ASP A 93 11.58 -12.22 1.10
N VAL A 94 12.31 -11.12 1.25
CA VAL A 94 12.44 -10.09 0.19
C VAL A 94 13.09 -10.68 -1.07
N GLU A 95 14.16 -11.45 -0.91
CA GLU A 95 14.83 -12.12 -2.03
C GLU A 95 13.93 -13.16 -2.71
N ALA A 96 13.17 -13.94 -1.94
CA ALA A 96 12.23 -14.92 -2.46
C ALA A 96 11.10 -14.25 -3.25
N LEU A 97 10.50 -13.19 -2.71
CA LEU A 97 9.44 -12.42 -3.37
C LEU A 97 9.95 -11.76 -4.66
N THR A 98 11.11 -11.11 -4.61
CA THR A 98 11.68 -10.44 -5.78
C THR A 98 12.08 -11.40 -6.89
N ARG A 99 12.58 -12.59 -6.54
CA ARG A 99 12.87 -13.66 -7.51
C ARG A 99 11.59 -14.20 -8.15
N ALA A 100 10.53 -14.41 -7.37
CA ALA A 100 9.26 -14.92 -7.89
C ALA A 100 8.59 -13.93 -8.88
N ASN A 101 8.72 -12.63 -8.61
CA ASN A 101 8.09 -11.58 -9.41
C ASN A 101 8.99 -10.98 -10.50
N GLU A 102 10.25 -11.42 -10.62
CA GLU A 102 11.23 -10.89 -11.58
C GLU A 102 10.69 -10.74 -13.01
N PRO A 103 9.97 -11.73 -13.58
CA PRO A 103 9.41 -11.60 -14.93
C PRO A 103 8.36 -10.49 -15.06
N SER A 104 7.74 -10.07 -13.96
CA SER A 104 6.69 -9.03 -13.96
C SER A 104 7.25 -7.62 -13.78
N TYR A 105 8.54 -7.44 -13.46
CA TYR A 105 9.10 -6.11 -13.19
C TYR A 105 9.45 -5.31 -14.44
N GLU A 106 9.68 -5.99 -15.58
CA GLU A 106 10.02 -5.35 -16.85
C GLU A 106 8.99 -4.30 -17.26
N ARG A 107 7.69 -4.58 -17.08
CA ARG A 107 6.60 -3.65 -17.43
C ARG A 107 6.54 -2.38 -16.56
N TYR A 108 7.35 -2.31 -15.50
CA TYR A 108 7.43 -1.19 -14.56
C TYR A 108 8.82 -0.55 -14.57
N ASP A 109 9.71 -0.96 -15.47
CA ASP A 109 11.11 -0.52 -15.52
C ASP A 109 11.85 -0.73 -14.17
N LEU A 110 11.50 -1.79 -13.45
CA LEU A 110 12.10 -2.15 -12.16
C LEU A 110 13.04 -3.35 -12.29
N THR A 111 14.06 -3.38 -11.42
CA THR A 111 14.92 -4.55 -11.23
C THR A 111 14.89 -5.00 -9.78
N ARG A 112 15.28 -6.25 -9.52
CA ARG A 112 15.39 -6.77 -8.14
C ARG A 112 16.34 -5.95 -7.28
N ALA A 113 17.42 -5.43 -7.87
CA ALA A 113 18.39 -4.59 -7.18
C ALA A 113 17.77 -3.24 -6.75
N VAL A 114 17.02 -2.59 -7.64
CA VAL A 114 16.29 -1.34 -7.32
C VAL A 114 15.26 -1.58 -6.21
N ILE A 115 14.54 -2.70 -6.28
CA ILE A 115 13.55 -3.04 -5.24
C ILE A 115 14.23 -3.31 -3.90
N ALA A 116 15.32 -4.08 -3.88
CA ALA A 116 16.06 -4.34 -2.64
C ALA A 116 16.60 -3.04 -2.00
N ALA A 117 17.14 -2.12 -2.80
CA ALA A 117 17.61 -0.82 -2.33
C ALA A 117 16.46 0.02 -1.75
N THR A 118 15.34 0.15 -2.47
CA THR A 118 14.17 0.91 -2.00
C THR A 118 13.54 0.31 -0.74
N VAL A 119 13.55 -1.01 -0.58
CA VAL A 119 13.14 -1.71 0.65
C VAL A 119 14.07 -1.36 1.82
N SER A 120 15.39 -1.34 1.59
CA SER A 120 16.37 -0.93 2.61
C SER A 120 16.12 0.51 3.05
N ASP A 121 16.00 1.44 2.11
CA ASP A 121 15.74 2.85 2.39
C ASP A 121 14.42 3.06 3.16
N ALA A 122 13.38 2.30 2.80
CA ALA A 122 12.10 2.36 3.48
C ALA A 122 12.17 1.80 4.91
N ARG A 123 13.01 0.78 5.14
CA ARG A 123 13.25 0.22 6.47
C ARG A 123 13.93 1.24 7.38
N GLU A 124 14.93 1.95 6.88
CA GLU A 124 15.65 2.99 7.64
C GLU A 124 14.78 4.21 7.94
N ARG A 125 14.02 4.71 6.96
CA ARG A 125 13.16 5.89 7.14
C ARG A 125 11.85 5.61 7.89
N GLY A 126 11.41 4.35 7.92
CA GLY A 126 10.14 3.92 8.50
C GLY A 126 8.91 4.19 7.64
N TYR A 127 9.08 4.58 6.39
CA TYR A 127 8.02 4.72 5.38
C TYR A 127 8.59 4.49 3.98
N ALA A 128 7.75 4.06 3.05
CA ALA A 128 8.10 3.94 1.64
C ALA A 128 7.56 5.12 0.84
N GLU A 129 8.24 5.44 -0.25
CA GLU A 129 7.86 6.54 -1.16
C GLU A 129 8.11 6.12 -2.61
N THR A 130 7.20 6.51 -3.49
CA THR A 130 7.44 6.56 -4.94
C THR A 130 7.19 7.98 -5.40
N GLN A 131 8.11 8.58 -6.15
CA GLN A 131 7.99 9.95 -6.64
C GLN A 131 8.17 9.98 -8.16
N SER A 132 7.06 9.98 -8.91
CA SER A 132 7.04 9.94 -10.38
C SER A 132 7.78 8.75 -11.02
N THR A 133 8.08 7.69 -10.26
CA THR A 133 8.88 6.55 -10.75
C THR A 133 8.05 5.50 -11.48
N LEU A 134 6.78 5.34 -11.13
CA LEU A 134 5.88 4.33 -11.72
C LEU A 134 4.83 4.93 -12.65
N ILE A 135 4.33 6.10 -12.30
CA ILE A 135 3.41 6.89 -13.10
C ILE A 135 3.94 8.32 -13.06
N ALA A 136 4.21 8.88 -14.23
CA ALA A 136 4.69 10.24 -14.35
C ALA A 136 3.70 11.22 -13.70
N GLY A 137 4.21 12.06 -12.79
CA GLY A 137 3.40 13.06 -12.08
C GLY A 137 2.59 12.52 -10.91
N LEU A 138 2.75 11.24 -10.54
CA LEU A 138 2.12 10.65 -9.35
C LEU A 138 3.17 10.30 -8.29
N SER A 139 2.89 10.68 -7.05
CA SER A 139 3.64 10.26 -5.88
C SER A 139 2.78 9.43 -4.93
N ALA A 140 3.44 8.59 -4.14
CA ALA A 140 2.81 7.86 -3.05
C ALA A 140 3.70 7.82 -1.82
N LEU A 141 3.09 7.91 -0.65
CA LEU A 141 3.72 7.71 0.66
C LEU A 141 2.99 6.59 1.39
N SER A 142 3.72 5.59 1.89
CA SER A 142 3.10 4.43 2.52
C SER A 142 3.78 3.99 3.81
N ILE A 143 2.96 3.53 4.76
CA ILE A 143 3.42 3.01 6.06
C ILE A 143 2.82 1.63 6.29
N PRO A 144 3.65 0.63 6.68
CA PRO A 144 3.13 -0.69 7.00
C PRO A 144 2.41 -0.69 8.35
N VAL A 145 1.29 -1.40 8.42
CA VAL A 145 0.55 -1.71 9.64
C VAL A 145 1.07 -3.04 10.18
N ARG A 146 1.88 -3.01 11.24
CA ARG A 146 2.57 -4.17 11.80
C ARG A 146 1.70 -4.92 12.80
N ASN A 147 1.74 -6.25 12.71
CA ASN A 147 1.16 -7.13 13.72
C ASN A 147 2.03 -7.17 15.00
N PHE A 148 1.69 -8.08 15.92
CA PHE A 148 2.41 -8.26 17.19
C PHE A 148 3.85 -8.78 17.04
N ASN A 149 4.17 -9.43 15.91
CA ASN A 149 5.52 -9.90 15.60
C ASN A 149 6.38 -8.83 14.89
N GLY A 150 5.87 -7.60 14.71
CA GLY A 150 6.57 -6.53 13.99
C GLY A 150 6.57 -6.69 12.45
N VAL A 151 5.98 -7.78 11.94
CA VAL A 151 5.81 -8.04 10.51
C VAL A 151 4.49 -7.46 10.04
N SER A 152 4.45 -6.99 8.81
CA SER A 152 3.23 -6.45 8.21
C SER A 152 2.77 -7.26 7.00
N THR A 153 1.45 -7.36 6.85
CA THR A 153 0.80 -7.80 5.61
C THR A 153 -0.04 -6.68 4.99
N THR A 154 0.01 -5.47 5.55
CA THR A 154 -0.95 -4.40 5.24
C THR A 154 -0.26 -3.05 5.27
N ALA A 155 -0.57 -2.15 4.35
CA ALA A 155 -0.07 -0.78 4.39
C ALA A 155 -1.19 0.23 4.14
N LEU A 156 -1.06 1.41 4.77
CA LEU A 156 -1.77 2.61 4.39
C LEU A 156 -0.93 3.38 3.38
N SER A 157 -1.56 3.84 2.30
CA SER A 157 -0.90 4.63 1.26
C SER A 157 -1.69 5.87 0.90
N VAL A 158 -1.02 7.01 0.84
CA VAL A 158 -1.57 8.25 0.28
C VAL A 158 -0.99 8.45 -1.11
N ASN A 159 -1.84 8.62 -2.11
CA ASN A 159 -1.44 8.92 -3.48
C ASN A 159 -1.92 10.32 -3.87
N LEU A 160 -1.02 11.11 -4.44
CA LEU A 160 -1.26 12.51 -4.79
C LEU A 160 -0.39 12.95 -5.98
N PRO A 161 -0.75 14.03 -6.69
CA PRO A 161 0.10 14.58 -7.74
C PRO A 161 1.47 14.96 -7.18
N THR A 162 2.54 14.68 -7.92
CA THR A 162 3.91 14.97 -7.47
C THR A 162 4.11 16.45 -7.13
N ASP A 163 3.51 17.35 -7.91
CA ASP A 163 3.58 18.80 -7.69
C ASP A 163 2.95 19.24 -6.36
N PHE A 164 2.09 18.40 -5.78
CA PHE A 164 1.44 18.64 -4.51
C PHE A 164 2.25 18.11 -3.31
N LEU A 165 3.32 17.35 -3.55
CA LEU A 165 4.18 16.78 -2.51
C LEU A 165 5.41 17.66 -2.25
N THR A 166 5.21 18.82 -1.62
CA THR A 166 6.32 19.65 -1.12
C THR A 166 7.00 18.97 0.08
N ALA A 167 8.23 19.39 0.43
CA ALA A 167 8.95 18.83 1.58
C ALA A 167 8.15 18.95 2.90
N SER A 168 7.50 20.09 3.14
CA SER A 168 6.64 20.30 4.32
C SER A 168 5.41 19.39 4.31
N ARG A 169 4.74 19.25 3.16
CA ARG A 169 3.60 18.33 3.04
C ARG A 169 4.02 16.87 3.19
N ARG A 170 5.18 16.47 2.67
CA ARG A 170 5.73 15.13 2.87
C ARG A 170 5.86 14.82 4.35
N THR A 171 6.52 15.69 5.12
CA THR A 171 6.69 15.49 6.56
C THR A 171 5.35 15.36 7.27
N HIS A 172 4.42 16.27 7.01
CA HIS A 172 3.09 16.26 7.62
C HIS A 172 2.30 14.99 7.28
N ILE A 173 2.29 14.56 6.02
CA ILE A 173 1.57 13.34 5.58
C ILE A 173 2.18 12.09 6.23
N VAL A 174 3.52 12.01 6.31
CA VAL A 174 4.19 10.88 6.97
C VAL A 174 3.85 10.83 8.46
N GLU A 175 3.86 11.96 9.16
CA GLU A 175 3.50 12.04 10.58
C GLU A 175 2.05 11.64 10.82
N LEU A 176 1.12 12.13 10.00
CA LEU A 176 -0.29 11.75 10.05
C LEU A 176 -0.49 10.26 9.81
N LEU A 177 0.15 9.71 8.77
CA LEU A 177 0.12 8.27 8.50
C LEU A 177 0.65 7.46 9.68
N LYS A 178 1.76 7.88 10.31
CA LYS A 178 2.32 7.19 11.48
C LYS A 178 1.33 7.18 12.63
N ALA A 179 0.73 8.32 12.96
CA ALA A 179 -0.23 8.43 14.06
C ALA A 179 -1.47 7.54 13.87
N GLU A 180 -1.98 7.50 12.63
CA GLU A 180 -3.13 6.66 12.27
C GLU A 180 -2.78 5.17 12.26
N VAL A 181 -1.61 4.79 11.72
CA VAL A 181 -1.10 3.42 11.79
C VAL A 181 -0.90 2.97 13.23
N ASP A 182 -0.29 3.79 14.10
CA ASP A 182 -0.08 3.48 15.51
C ASP A 182 -1.42 3.21 16.23
N SER A 183 -2.47 3.94 15.87
CA SER A 183 -3.81 3.74 16.42
C SER A 183 -4.43 2.42 15.96
N ILE A 184 -4.24 2.06 14.68
CA ILE A 184 -4.68 0.76 14.13
C ILE A 184 -3.89 -0.39 14.76
N GLU A 185 -2.57 -0.28 14.86
CA GLU A 185 -1.70 -1.32 15.41
C GLU A 185 -2.07 -1.65 16.87
N LYS A 186 -2.48 -0.66 17.67
CA LYS A 186 -2.97 -0.89 19.04
C LYS A 186 -4.22 -1.78 19.11
N ILE A 187 -5.11 -1.67 18.13
CA ILE A 187 -6.35 -2.46 18.05
C ILE A 187 -6.06 -3.87 17.50
N VAL A 188 -5.15 -3.98 16.53
CA VAL A 188 -4.81 -5.27 15.92
C VAL A 188 -3.90 -6.13 16.81
N ARG A 189 -3.20 -5.52 17.77
CA ARG A 189 -2.35 -6.21 18.76
C ARG A 189 -3.08 -6.62 20.04
N SER A 190 -4.29 -6.12 20.29
CA SER A 190 -5.12 -6.48 21.45
C SER A 190 -5.92 -7.74 21.21
#